data_AF-A0A5E4Z828-F1
#
_entry.id   AF-A0A5E4Z828-F1
#
_cell.length_a   1.000
_cell.length_b   1.000
_cell.length_c   1.000
_cell.angle_alpha   90.00
_cell.angle_beta   90.00
_cell.angle_gamma   90.00
#
_symmetry.space_group_name_H-M   'P 1'
#
loop_
_entity.id
_entity.type
_entity.pdbx_description
1 polymer ?
#
loop_
_entity_poly.entity_id
_entity_poly.type
_entity_poly.pdbx_seq_one_letter_code
_entity_poly.pdbx_strand_id
1 'polypeptide(L)'
;MSATSDTASVGGGPRLERLFRLIATVWCGSQWAIGYIVAPTLFAVLESRMVAGTVAGRLFHTQAWLSLVCGVLLVWLATALISRTAEASVARSYRVLRWLAVAMMVCVLISSFGLQPFMASLRAQAEAAGVDIGQSAYAARFGMLHGISSGIYLLQSLLGIALIWRQPVRGEMPQSVANVASAANTTGGATAAGNRPTP
;
A
#
# COMPACT_ATOMS: atom_id res chain seq x y z
N MET A 1 -28.64 40.24 -18.70
CA MET A 1 -27.21 39.92 -18.42
C MET A 1 -27.15 39.36 -17.02
N SER A 2 -27.27 38.04 -16.85
CA SER A 2 -27.19 37.36 -15.55
C SER A 2 -26.33 36.10 -15.66
N ALA A 3 -25.24 36.13 -14.89
CA ALA A 3 -24.50 35.03 -14.29
C ALA A 3 -24.20 33.78 -15.16
N THR A 4 -23.01 33.77 -15.76
CA THR A 4 -22.22 32.55 -15.96
C THR A 4 -21.67 32.10 -14.61
N SER A 5 -22.42 31.26 -13.89
CA SER A 5 -21.87 30.44 -12.82
C SER A 5 -21.41 29.13 -13.47
N ASP A 6 -20.18 29.13 -14.00
CA ASP A 6 -19.47 27.88 -14.29
C ASP A 6 -19.25 27.17 -12.95
N THR A 7 -20.16 26.25 -12.64
CA THR A 7 -20.00 25.31 -11.55
C THR A 7 -18.83 24.40 -11.92
N ALA A 8 -17.66 24.77 -11.41
CA ALA A 8 -16.47 23.94 -11.37
C ALA A 8 -16.89 22.51 -11.04
N SER A 9 -16.76 21.62 -12.02
CA SER A 9 -17.05 20.21 -11.86
C SER A 9 -16.14 19.65 -10.75
N VAL A 10 -16.70 19.43 -9.57
CA VAL A 10 -16.05 18.72 -8.46
C VAL A 10 -16.01 17.22 -8.81
N GLY A 11 -15.32 16.86 -9.90
CA GLY A 11 -15.17 15.51 -10.43
C GLY A 11 -14.07 14.70 -9.74
N GLY A 12 -13.93 14.84 -8.42
CA GLY A 12 -12.81 14.26 -7.66
C GLY A 12 -13.03 12.84 -7.12
N GLY A 13 -14.28 12.35 -7.06
CA GLY A 13 -14.62 11.09 -6.39
C GLY A 13 -13.89 9.85 -6.95
N PRO A 14 -14.04 9.51 -8.25
CA PRO A 14 -13.48 8.28 -8.81
C PRO A 14 -11.95 8.31 -8.92
N ARG A 15 -11.35 9.49 -9.10
CA ARG A 15 -9.90 9.65 -9.33
C ARG A 15 -9.11 9.45 -8.04
N LEU A 16 -9.61 9.97 -6.91
CA LEU A 16 -8.96 9.85 -5.60
C LEU A 16 -8.99 8.41 -5.09
N GLU A 17 -10.10 7.68 -5.27
CA GLU A 17 -10.19 6.27 -4.89
C GLU A 17 -9.21 5.39 -5.70
N ARG A 18 -9.06 5.65 -7.01
CA ARG A 18 -8.07 4.97 -7.85
C ARG A 18 -6.65 5.27 -7.41
N LEU A 19 -6.34 6.54 -7.15
CA LEU A 19 -5.02 6.95 -6.67
C LEU A 19 -4.69 6.29 -5.33
N PHE A 20 -5.67 6.19 -4.41
CA PHE A 20 -5.51 5.52 -3.13
C PHE A 20 -5.10 4.05 -3.34
N ARG A 21 -5.82 3.33 -4.19
CA ARG A 21 -5.51 1.92 -4.49
C ARG A 21 -4.13 1.77 -5.12
N LEU A 22 -3.78 2.62 -6.10
CA LEU A 22 -2.47 2.58 -6.74
C LEU A 22 -1.33 2.80 -5.73
N ILE A 23 -1.43 3.83 -4.88
CA ILE A 23 -0.40 4.10 -3.86
C ILE A 23 -0.32 2.95 -2.86
N ALA A 24 -1.45 2.41 -2.40
CA ALA A 24 -1.47 1.28 -1.47
C ALA A 24 -0.84 0.03 -2.09
N THR A 25 -1.16 -0.29 -3.34
CA THR A 25 -0.60 -1.45 -4.06
C THR A 25 0.89 -1.25 -4.34
N VAL A 26 1.33 -0.06 -4.75
CA VAL A 26 2.76 0.24 -4.97
C VAL A 26 3.53 0.10 -3.66
N TRP A 27 3.00 0.65 -2.56
CA TRP A 27 3.66 0.56 -1.25
C TRP A 27 3.75 -0.89 -0.75
N CYS A 28 2.65 -1.64 -0.80
CA CYS A 28 2.66 -3.03 -0.35
C CYS A 28 3.50 -3.91 -1.26
N GLY A 29 3.40 -3.71 -2.58
CA GLY A 29 4.16 -4.48 -3.57
C GLY A 29 5.66 -4.23 -3.46
N SER A 30 6.08 -2.97 -3.30
CA SER A 30 7.51 -2.64 -3.14
C SER A 30 8.08 -3.25 -1.87
N GLN A 31 7.31 -3.27 -0.78
CA GLN A 31 7.73 -3.93 0.46
C GLN A 31 7.97 -5.41 0.16
N TRP A 32 6.96 -6.14 -0.32
CA TRP A 32 7.08 -7.59 -0.47
C TRP A 32 8.20 -7.98 -1.43
N ALA A 33 8.37 -7.23 -2.52
CA ALA A 33 9.49 -7.43 -3.43
C ALA A 33 10.84 -7.30 -2.71
N ILE A 34 11.04 -6.23 -1.93
CA ILE A 34 12.32 -6.01 -1.22
C ILE A 34 12.57 -7.08 -0.15
N GLY A 35 11.56 -7.41 0.66
CA GLY A 35 11.71 -8.31 1.80
C GLY A 35 11.78 -9.79 1.43
N TYR A 36 10.98 -10.24 0.46
CA TYR A 36 10.85 -11.66 0.13
C TYR A 36 11.60 -12.09 -1.13
N ILE A 37 12.00 -11.14 -1.99
CA ILE A 37 12.71 -11.46 -3.23
C ILE A 37 14.12 -10.88 -3.18
N VAL A 38 14.25 -9.55 -3.05
CA VAL A 38 15.55 -8.87 -3.18
C VAL A 38 16.49 -9.24 -2.04
N ALA A 39 16.04 -9.18 -0.79
CA ALA A 39 16.89 -9.49 0.36
C ALA A 39 17.41 -10.96 0.33
N PRO A 40 16.58 -12.00 0.16
CA PRO A 40 17.07 -13.38 0.02
C PRO A 40 18.02 -13.56 -1.16
N THR A 41 17.71 -12.92 -2.31
CA THR A 41 18.57 -12.99 -3.50
C THR A 41 19.95 -12.41 -3.23
N LEU A 42 20.04 -11.26 -2.54
CA LEU A 42 21.33 -10.66 -2.19
C LEU A 42 22.18 -11.58 -1.31
N PHE A 43 21.57 -12.24 -0.33
CA PHE A 43 22.29 -13.18 0.54
C PHE A 43 22.64 -14.51 -0.15
N ALA A 44 21.95 -14.88 -1.22
CA ALA A 44 22.24 -16.07 -2.00
C ALA A 44 23.34 -15.85 -3.06
N VAL A 45 23.37 -14.66 -3.68
CA VAL A 45 24.25 -14.37 -4.83
C VAL A 45 25.58 -13.75 -4.40
N LEU A 46 25.60 -12.95 -3.33
CA LEU A 46 26.83 -12.30 -2.88
C LEU A 46 27.64 -13.23 -1.97
N GLU A 47 28.90 -13.47 -2.32
CA GLU A 47 29.84 -14.28 -1.54
C GLU A 47 30.12 -13.69 -0.16
N SER A 48 30.15 -12.35 -0.06
CA SER A 48 30.34 -11.64 1.20
C SER A 48 29.01 -11.26 1.85
N ARG A 49 28.71 -11.90 2.98
CA ARG A 49 27.56 -11.56 3.83
C ARG A 49 27.59 -10.13 4.35
N MET A 50 28.79 -9.57 4.54
CA MET A 50 28.99 -8.19 4.93
C MET A 50 28.47 -7.23 3.85
N VAL A 51 28.85 -7.47 2.59
CA VAL A 51 28.41 -6.68 1.43
C VAL A 51 26.90 -6.82 1.23
N ALA A 52 26.37 -8.04 1.27
CA ALA A 52 24.92 -8.28 1.17
C ALA A 52 24.16 -7.52 2.26
N GLY A 53 24.66 -7.55 3.49
CA GLY A 53 24.11 -6.82 4.61
C GLY A 53 24.07 -5.31 4.40
N THR A 54 25.13 -4.71 3.85
CA THR A 54 25.20 -3.27 3.55
C THR A 54 24.23 -2.86 2.45
N VAL A 55 24.14 -3.65 1.36
CA VAL A 55 23.19 -3.38 0.27
C VAL A 55 21.75 -3.53 0.76
N ALA A 56 21.44 -4.59 1.52
CA ALA A 56 20.12 -4.79 2.11
C ALA A 56 19.75 -3.61 3.03
N GLY A 57 20.66 -3.12 3.86
CA GLY A 57 20.44 -1.94 4.70
C GLY A 57 20.06 -0.69 3.90
N ARG A 58 20.75 -0.43 2.79
CA ARG A 58 20.43 0.71 1.88
C ARG A 58 19.06 0.56 1.22
N LEU A 59 18.70 -0.65 0.80
CA LEU A 59 17.38 -0.93 0.22
C LEU A 59 16.27 -0.73 1.25
N PHE A 60 16.45 -1.23 2.48
CA PHE A 60 15.47 -1.01 3.55
C PHE A 60 15.37 0.46 3.96
N HIS A 61 16.48 1.22 3.95
CA HIS A 61 16.44 2.66 4.18
C HIS A 61 15.65 3.39 3.10
N THR A 62 15.89 3.06 1.82
CA THR A 62 15.14 3.63 0.68
C THR A 62 13.65 3.26 0.77
N GLN A 63 13.36 2.01 1.11
CA GLN A 63 11.99 1.52 1.33
C GLN A 63 11.31 2.21 2.51
N ALA A 64 12.04 2.57 3.56
CA ALA A 64 11.50 3.33 4.68
C ALA A 64 11.04 4.72 4.23
N TRP A 65 11.86 5.45 3.47
CA TRP A 65 11.46 6.72 2.88
C TRP A 65 10.26 6.60 1.94
N LEU A 66 10.27 5.61 1.04
CA LEU A 66 9.12 5.34 0.17
C LEU A 66 7.85 5.07 0.99
N SER A 67 7.98 4.29 2.07
CA SER A 67 6.87 3.98 2.97
C SER A 67 6.33 5.21 3.69
N LEU A 68 7.20 6.12 4.12
CA LEU A 68 6.78 7.38 4.74
C LEU A 68 6.01 8.26 3.75
N VAL A 69 6.51 8.40 2.53
CA VAL A 69 5.84 9.18 1.47
C VAL A 69 4.47 8.56 1.14
N CYS A 70 4.42 7.26 0.86
CA CYS A 70 3.17 6.56 0.57
C CYS A 70 2.19 6.62 1.76
N GLY A 71 2.67 6.42 2.98
CA GLY A 71 1.86 6.47 4.19
C GLY A 71 1.22 7.84 4.42
N VAL A 72 2.00 8.93 4.30
CA VAL A 72 1.48 10.30 4.41
C VAL A 72 0.42 10.57 3.33
N LEU A 73 0.70 10.18 2.08
CA LEU A 73 -0.26 10.36 0.98
C LEU A 73 -1.56 9.60 1.23
N LEU A 74 -1.49 8.35 1.72
CA LEU A 74 -2.68 7.56 2.03
C LEU A 74 -3.48 8.15 3.20
N VAL A 75 -2.82 8.64 4.25
CA VAL A 75 -3.48 9.29 5.39
C VAL A 75 -4.20 10.57 4.96
N TRP A 76 -3.53 11.37 4.13
CA TRP A 76 -4.11 12.59 3.57
C TRP A 76 -5.31 12.27 2.68
N LEU A 77 -5.17 11.30 1.78
CA LEU A 77 -6.21 10.90 0.84
C LEU A 77 -7.41 10.26 1.55
N ALA A 78 -7.17 9.42 2.58
CA ALA A 78 -8.24 8.89 3.43
C ALA A 78 -9.01 10.01 4.12
N THR A 79 -8.31 11.04 4.64
CA THR A 79 -8.94 12.19 5.29
C THR A 79 -9.76 13.04 4.31
N ALA A 80 -9.26 13.22 3.08
CA ALA A 80 -10.00 13.87 2.00
C ALA A 80 -11.26 13.07 1.57
N LEU A 81 -11.19 11.73 1.56
CA LEU A 81 -12.34 10.88 1.23
C LEU A 81 -13.39 10.86 2.36
N ILE A 82 -12.96 10.85 3.63
CA ILE A 82 -13.86 10.92 4.80
C ILE A 82 -14.67 12.23 4.81
N SER A 83 -14.06 13.36 4.44
CA SER A 83 -14.73 14.67 4.44
C SER A 83 -15.70 14.86 3.27
N ARG A 84 -15.58 14.07 2.19
CA ARG A 84 -16.42 14.17 0.99
C ARG A 84 -17.62 13.23 0.99
N THR A 85 -17.65 12.24 1.88
CA THR A 85 -18.74 11.26 1.93
C THR A 85 -19.78 11.65 2.97
N ALA A 86 -21.06 11.67 2.59
CA ALA A 86 -22.18 11.82 3.51
C ALA A 86 -22.55 10.49 4.20
N GLU A 87 -22.14 9.36 3.62
CA GLU A 87 -22.43 8.03 4.15
C GLU A 87 -21.50 7.66 5.33
N ALA A 88 -22.08 7.47 6.51
CA ALA A 88 -21.35 7.14 7.73
C ALA A 88 -20.61 5.78 7.66
N SER A 89 -21.17 4.81 6.93
CA SER A 89 -20.55 3.49 6.70
C SER A 89 -19.25 3.62 5.91
N VAL A 90 -19.27 4.37 4.81
CA VAL A 90 -18.12 4.65 3.95
C VAL A 90 -17.06 5.45 4.71
N ALA A 91 -17.47 6.47 5.47
CA ALA A 91 -16.56 7.23 6.34
C ALA A 91 -15.85 6.34 7.36
N ARG A 92 -16.55 5.37 7.97
CA ARG A 92 -15.96 4.43 8.93
C ARG A 92 -14.91 3.53 8.27
N SER A 93 -15.18 3.01 7.07
CA SER A 93 -14.20 2.21 6.32
C SER A 93 -12.91 2.99 6.07
N TYR A 94 -12.99 4.23 5.58
CA TYR A 94 -11.79 5.05 5.34
C TYR A 94 -11.04 5.43 6.63
N ARG A 95 -11.72 5.60 7.77
CA ARG A 95 -11.04 5.78 9.07
C ARG A 95 -10.20 4.57 9.44
N VAL A 96 -10.72 3.37 9.21
CA VAL A 96 -9.99 2.11 9.47
C VAL A 96 -8.77 2.02 8.56
N LEU A 97 -8.92 2.28 7.25
CA LEU A 97 -7.79 2.32 6.31
C LEU A 97 -6.72 3.34 6.73
N ARG A 98 -7.13 4.52 7.21
CA ARG A 98 -6.21 5.54 7.73
C ARG A 98 -5.41 5.02 8.91
N TRP A 99 -6.06 4.37 9.87
CA TRP A 99 -5.38 3.80 11.04
C TRP A 99 -4.45 2.64 10.67
N LEU A 100 -4.82 1.82 9.68
CA LEU A 100 -3.91 0.79 9.14
C LEU A 100 -2.65 1.41 8.54
N ALA A 101 -2.79 2.46 7.71
CA ALA A 101 -1.66 3.17 7.13
C ALA A 101 -0.75 3.79 8.21
N VAL A 102 -1.34 4.41 9.24
CA VAL A 102 -0.60 4.95 10.39
C VAL A 102 0.13 3.84 11.15
N ALA A 103 -0.53 2.71 11.43
CA ALA A 103 0.09 1.58 12.11
C ALA A 103 1.29 1.03 11.32
N MET A 104 1.14 0.89 10.00
CA MET A 104 2.25 0.48 9.12
C MET A 104 3.40 1.50 9.14
N MET A 105 3.11 2.80 9.13
CA MET A 105 4.14 3.84 9.27
C MET A 105 4.89 3.75 10.59
N VAL A 106 4.19 3.50 11.70
CA VAL A 106 4.82 3.32 13.02
C VAL A 106 5.75 2.10 13.01
N CYS A 107 5.33 0.98 12.42
CA CYS A 107 6.19 -0.19 12.25
C CYS A 107 7.47 0.13 11.46
N VAL A 108 7.35 0.92 10.39
CA VAL A 108 8.49 1.37 9.59
C VAL A 108 9.43 2.25 10.42
N LEU A 109 8.90 3.19 11.20
CA LEU A 109 9.70 4.07 12.05
C LEU A 109 10.48 3.27 13.09
N ILE A 110 9.81 2.34 13.80
CA ILE A 110 10.45 1.47 14.79
C ILE A 110 11.56 0.62 14.14
N SER A 111 11.28 0.05 12.96
CA SER A 111 12.25 -0.80 12.27
C SER A 111 13.44 -0.01 11.72
N SER A 112 13.19 1.16 11.13
CA SER A 112 14.21 1.97 10.47
C SER A 112 15.06 2.79 11.44
N PHE A 113 14.49 3.28 12.53
CA PHE A 113 15.21 4.13 13.49
C PHE A 113 15.59 3.40 14.78
N GLY A 114 14.91 2.30 15.11
CA GLY A 114 15.28 1.46 16.27
C GLY A 114 16.21 0.31 15.88
N LEU A 115 15.73 -0.56 14.98
CA LEU A 115 16.38 -1.85 14.73
C LEU A 115 17.55 -1.77 13.73
N GLN A 116 17.38 -1.05 12.63
CA GLN A 116 18.45 -0.88 11.61
C GLN A 116 19.75 -0.28 12.18
N PRO A 117 19.75 0.86 12.90
CA PRO A 117 21.00 1.43 13.42
C PRO A 117 21.67 0.53 14.45
N PHE A 118 20.90 -0.21 15.27
CA PHE A 118 21.46 -1.16 16.22
C PHE A 118 22.08 -2.38 15.54
N MET A 119 21.44 -2.92 14.50
CA MET A 119 22.04 -3.98 13.69
C MET A 119 23.30 -3.51 12.96
N ALA A 120 23.31 -2.27 12.46
CA ALA A 120 24.48 -1.68 11.81
C ALA A 120 25.64 -1.47 12.80
N SER A 121 25.37 -1.02 14.02
CA SER A 121 26.40 -0.82 15.04
C SER A 121 27.04 -2.15 15.48
N LEU A 122 26.27 -3.23 15.58
CA LEU A 122 26.81 -4.57 15.85
C LEU A 122 27.70 -5.08 14.71
N ARG A 123 27.32 -4.82 13.45
CA ARG A 123 28.15 -5.15 12.27
C ARG A 123 29.45 -4.36 12.25
N ALA A 124 29.40 -3.06 12.51
CA ALA A 124 30.59 -2.22 12.56
C ALA A 124 31.57 -2.68 13.67
N GLN A 125 31.06 -3.13 14.82
CA GLN A 125 31.89 -3.69 15.89
C GLN A 125 32.53 -5.03 15.50
N ALA A 126 31.81 -5.92 14.82
CA ALA A 126 32.36 -7.17 14.32
C ALA A 126 33.44 -6.93 13.25
N GLU A 127 33.19 -6.00 12.33
CA GLU A 127 34.14 -5.59 11.29
C GLU A 127 35.42 -4.96 11.89
N ALA A 128 35.29 -4.11 12.92
CA ALA A 128 36.43 -3.55 13.63
C ALA A 128 37.29 -4.63 14.34
N ALA A 129 36.68 -5.76 14.71
CA ALA A 129 37.38 -6.92 15.24
C ALA A 129 37.94 -7.87 14.16
N GLY A 130 37.78 -7.54 12.87
CA GLY A 130 38.27 -8.31 11.73
C GLY A 130 37.56 -9.65 11.52
N VAL A 131 36.39 -9.85 12.14
CA VAL A 131 35.65 -11.11 12.09
C VAL A 131 34.25 -10.90 11.49
N ASP A 132 33.73 -11.91 10.79
CA ASP A 132 32.34 -11.89 10.35
C ASP A 132 31.40 -11.89 11.57
N ILE A 133 30.26 -11.20 11.47
CA ILE A 133 29.31 -11.07 12.57
C ILE A 133 28.82 -12.43 13.05
N GLY A 134 28.71 -13.41 12.15
CA GLY A 134 28.30 -14.78 12.47
C GLY A 134 29.31 -15.58 13.30
N GLN A 135 30.59 -15.18 13.32
CA GLN A 135 31.63 -15.82 14.12
C GLN A 135 32.04 -14.97 15.34
N SER A 136 31.44 -13.79 15.49
CA SER A 136 31.72 -12.87 16.59
C SER A 136 30.86 -13.16 17.83
N ALA A 137 31.27 -12.63 18.99
CA ALA A 137 30.45 -12.63 20.20
C ALA A 137 29.10 -11.89 20.05
N TYR A 138 28.93 -11.11 18.97
CA TYR A 138 27.72 -10.35 18.67
C TYR A 138 26.70 -11.14 17.86
N ALA A 139 27.03 -12.35 17.37
CA ALA A 139 26.17 -13.18 16.53
C ALA A 139 24.78 -13.42 17.14
N ALA A 140 24.72 -13.78 18.42
CA ALA A 140 23.46 -14.07 19.12
C ALA A 140 22.56 -12.83 19.23
N ARG A 141 23.13 -11.68 19.60
CA ARG A 141 22.38 -10.41 19.68
C ARG A 141 21.90 -9.97 18.30
N PHE A 142 22.76 -10.09 17.29
CA PHE A 142 22.40 -9.81 15.90
C PHE A 142 21.25 -10.70 15.42
N GLY A 143 21.31 -12.01 15.68
CA GLY A 143 20.24 -12.95 15.35
C GLY A 143 18.92 -12.63 16.03
N MET A 144 18.95 -12.26 17.32
CA MET A 144 17.76 -11.84 18.07
C MET A 144 17.13 -10.57 17.48
N LEU A 145 17.92 -9.53 17.22
CA LEU A 145 17.41 -8.30 16.58
C LEU A 145 16.91 -8.55 15.17
N HIS A 146 17.60 -9.40 14.41
CA HIS A 146 17.17 -9.78 13.08
C HIS A 146 15.81 -10.49 13.14
N GLY A 147 15.63 -11.44 14.07
CA GLY A 147 14.34 -12.11 14.29
C GLY A 147 13.21 -11.15 14.67
N ILE A 148 13.46 -10.20 15.59
CA ILE A 148 12.48 -9.16 15.95
C ILE A 148 12.12 -8.31 14.73
N SER A 149 13.11 -7.90 13.94
CA SER A 149 12.88 -7.12 12.72
C SER A 149 12.07 -7.89 11.69
N SER A 150 12.33 -9.18 11.50
CA SER A 150 11.56 -10.07 10.62
C SER A 150 10.12 -10.23 11.11
N GLY A 151 9.90 -10.31 12.43
CA GLY A 151 8.56 -10.35 13.02
C GLY A 151 7.76 -9.07 12.75
N ILE A 152 8.37 -7.90 12.95
CA ILE A 152 7.72 -6.61 12.63
C ILE A 152 7.46 -6.50 11.13
N TYR A 153 8.41 -6.95 10.30
CA TYR A 153 8.27 -6.94 8.85
C TYR A 153 7.13 -7.85 8.36
N LEU A 154 6.98 -9.02 8.96
CA LEU A 154 5.87 -9.93 8.71
C LEU A 154 4.54 -9.29 9.12
N LEU A 155 4.47 -8.72 10.32
CA LEU A 155 3.29 -7.99 10.79
C LEU A 155 2.91 -6.87 9.81
N GLN A 156 3.89 -6.08 9.38
CA GLN A 156 3.69 -5.01 8.40
C GLN A 156 3.18 -5.56 7.05
N SER A 157 3.69 -6.71 6.62
CA SER A 157 3.22 -7.39 5.41
C SER A 157 1.77 -7.82 5.53
N LEU A 158 1.37 -8.39 6.67
CA LEU A 158 -0.02 -8.76 6.96
C LEU A 158 -0.95 -7.54 7.01
N LEU A 159 -0.50 -6.42 7.60
CA LEU A 159 -1.23 -5.16 7.59
C LEU A 159 -1.41 -4.62 6.16
N GLY A 160 -0.40 -4.77 5.29
CA GLY A 160 -0.50 -4.41 3.88
C GLY A 160 -1.54 -5.25 3.13
N ILE A 161 -1.60 -6.56 3.39
CA ILE A 161 -2.65 -7.44 2.84
C ILE A 161 -4.02 -6.96 3.33
N ALA A 162 -4.16 -6.70 4.62
CA ALA A 162 -5.42 -6.21 5.20
C ALA A 162 -5.83 -4.85 4.61
N LEU A 163 -4.87 -3.96 4.33
CA LEU A 163 -5.11 -2.67 3.69
C LEU A 163 -5.69 -2.84 2.29
N ILE A 164 -5.13 -3.74 1.48
CA ILE A 164 -5.60 -4.05 0.12
C ILE A 164 -6.95 -4.76 0.16
N TRP A 165 -7.11 -5.75 1.03
CA TRP A 165 -8.34 -6.54 1.13
C TRP A 165 -9.55 -5.70 1.56
N ARG A 166 -9.33 -4.69 2.41
CA ARG A 166 -10.39 -3.79 2.88
C ARG A 166 -10.70 -2.64 1.90
N GLN A 167 -10.03 -2.56 0.75
CA GLN A 167 -10.38 -1.58 -0.26
C GLN A 167 -11.78 -1.88 -0.84
N PRO A 168 -12.70 -0.91 -0.89
CA PRO A 168 -13.94 -1.07 -1.61
C PRO A 168 -13.65 -1.32 -3.11
N VAL A 169 -13.89 -2.54 -3.58
CA VAL A 169 -13.88 -2.86 -5.01
C VAL A 169 -15.17 -2.30 -5.59
N ARG A 170 -15.16 -1.05 -6.03
CA ARG A 170 -16.17 -0.58 -6.97
C ARG A 170 -15.85 -1.21 -8.31
N GLY A 171 -16.56 -2.29 -8.63
CA GLY A 171 -16.64 -2.82 -9.99
C GLY A 171 -17.14 -1.69 -10.88
N GLU A 172 -16.23 -1.07 -11.62
CA GLU A 172 -16.61 -0.11 -12.64
C GLU A 172 -17.18 -0.90 -13.81
N MET A 173 -18.49 -1.07 -13.84
CA MET A 173 -19.16 -1.11 -15.13
C MET A 173 -19.02 0.31 -15.68
N PRO A 174 -18.26 0.54 -16.77
CA PRO A 174 -18.18 1.86 -17.38
C PRO A 174 -19.61 2.32 -17.65
N GLN A 175 -20.01 3.50 -17.17
CA GLN A 175 -21.38 4.00 -17.36
C GLN A 175 -21.79 4.04 -18.85
N SER A 176 -20.81 4.10 -19.76
CA SER A 176 -21.00 3.90 -21.19
C SER A 176 -21.69 2.57 -21.54
N VAL A 177 -21.29 1.47 -20.90
CA VAL A 177 -21.85 0.13 -21.16
C VAL A 177 -23.21 -0.04 -20.47
N ALA A 178 -23.38 0.54 -19.28
CA ALA A 178 -24.65 0.55 -18.57
C ALA A 178 -25.74 1.33 -19.31
N ASN A 179 -25.39 2.49 -19.88
CA ASN A 179 -26.32 3.30 -20.68
C ASN A 179 -26.64 2.64 -22.04
N VAL A 180 -25.67 2.00 -22.70
CA VAL A 180 -25.91 1.25 -23.93
C VAL A 180 -26.79 0.02 -23.68
N ALA A 181 -26.59 -0.70 -22.59
CA ALA A 181 -27.43 -1.84 -22.20
C ALA A 181 -28.86 -1.39 -21.82
N SER A 182 -29.02 -0.26 -21.14
CA SER A 182 -30.32 0.31 -20.79
C SER A 182 -31.08 0.83 -22.02
N ALA A 183 -30.38 1.48 -22.96
CA ALA A 183 -30.94 1.93 -24.23
C ALA A 183 -31.34 0.76 -25.15
N ALA A 184 -30.55 -0.31 -25.20
CA ALA A 184 -30.88 -1.52 -25.95
C ALA A 184 -32.16 -2.21 -25.40
N ASN A 185 -32.33 -2.21 -24.07
CA ASN A 185 -33.49 -2.84 -23.43
C ASN A 185 -34.79 -2.01 -23.58
N THR A 186 -34.69 -0.69 -23.62
CA THR A 186 -35.84 0.20 -23.85
C THR A 186 -36.31 0.21 -25.31
N THR A 187 -35.40 -0.02 -26.26
CA THR A 187 -35.72 -0.06 -27.69
C THR A 187 -36.34 -1.40 -28.11
N GLY A 188 -35.97 -2.52 -27.46
CA GLY A 188 -36.52 -3.85 -27.74
C GLY A 188 -37.94 -4.11 -27.21
N GLY A 189 -38.43 -3.31 -26.25
CA GLY A 189 -39.77 -3.47 -25.65
C GLY A 189 -40.90 -2.77 -26.43
N ALA A 190 -40.57 -1.80 -27.29
CA ALA A 190 -41.58 -0.97 -27.95
C ALA A 190 -42.18 -1.58 -29.24
N THR A 191 -41.60 -2.64 -29.80
CA THR A 191 -42.05 -3.22 -31.08
C THR A 191 -43.01 -4.41 -30.94
N ALA A 192 -43.36 -4.85 -29.73
CA ALA A 192 -44.20 -6.04 -29.51
C ALA A 192 -45.67 -5.75 -29.13
N ALA A 193 -46.09 -4.49 -29.06
CA ALA A 193 -47.40 -4.09 -28.52
C ALA A 193 -48.45 -3.66 -29.58
N GLY A 194 -48.25 -3.95 -30.87
CA GLY A 194 -49.10 -3.37 -31.92
C GLY A 194 -49.35 -4.28 -33.12
N ASN A 195 -49.99 -5.43 -32.93
CA ASN A 195 -51.00 -5.92 -33.88
C ASN A 195 -51.77 -7.12 -33.32
N ARG A 196 -52.96 -6.88 -32.75
CA ARG A 196 -53.98 -7.92 -32.60
C ARG A 196 -55.18 -7.47 -33.42
N PRO A 197 -55.47 -8.08 -34.58
CA PRO A 197 -56.74 -7.87 -35.24
C PRO A 197 -57.82 -8.63 -34.47
N THR A 198 -58.89 -7.92 -34.13
CA THR A 198 -60.18 -8.46 -33.67
C THR A 198 -61.26 -7.94 -34.61
N PRO A 199 -62.40 -8.63 -34.78
CA PRO A 199 -62.65 -10.08 -34.78
C PRO A 199 -62.74 -10.67 -36.21
#